data_AF-A0A060I2Z5-F1
#
_entry.id   AF-A0A060I2Z5-F1
#
_cell.length_a   1.000
_cell.length_b   1.000
_cell.length_c   1.000
_cell.angle_alpha   90.00
_cell.angle_beta   90.00
_cell.angle_gamma   90.00
#
_symmetry.space_group_name_H-M   'P 1'
#
loop_
_entity.id
_entity.type
_entity.pdbx_description
1 polymer ?
#
loop_
_entity_poly.entity_id
_entity_poly.type
_entity_poly.pdbx_seq_one_letter_code
_entity_poly.pdbx_strand_id
1 'polypeptide(L)'
;MPKLTADQYVRATAARLAHMTQAYAIIIFANIATMFAILAYASSAGLAARFALAMIVVAIMAYGVLATKSALDDLQAMLNDAVEDFSGSSFGARLKQIPMVLYTGASIILVLAMGVTQLWAIISA
;
A
#
# COMPACT_ATOMS: atom_id res chain seq x y z
N MET A 1 20.36 19.83 -4.29
CA MET A 1 19.46 19.91 -5.47
C MET A 1 18.95 21.33 -5.60
N PRO A 2 18.67 21.86 -6.81
CA PRO A 2 18.04 23.17 -6.94
C PRO A 2 16.70 23.17 -6.19
N LYS A 3 16.45 24.19 -5.37
CA LYS A 3 15.20 24.30 -4.61
C LYS A 3 14.03 24.42 -5.59
N LEU A 4 13.08 23.50 -5.48
CA LEU A 4 11.83 23.56 -6.23
C LEU A 4 11.12 24.88 -5.91
N THR A 5 10.47 25.47 -6.91
CA THR A 5 9.54 26.58 -6.66
C THR A 5 8.37 26.10 -5.79
N ALA A 6 7.70 27.01 -5.09
CA ALA A 6 6.56 26.67 -4.23
C ALA A 6 5.48 25.88 -5.01
N ASP A 7 5.19 26.27 -6.25
CA ASP A 7 4.23 25.57 -7.10
C ASP A 7 4.69 24.15 -7.47
N GLN A 8 5.97 23.96 -7.75
CA GLN A 8 6.53 22.63 -8.01
C GLN A 8 6.49 21.74 -6.77
N TYR A 9 6.74 22.29 -5.59
CA TYR A 9 6.65 21.57 -4.33
C TYR A 9 5.22 21.10 -4.04
N VAL A 10 4.23 21.99 -4.20
CA VAL A 10 2.80 21.66 -4.01
C VAL A 10 2.36 20.59 -5.01
N ARG A 11 2.73 20.71 -6.30
CA ARG A 11 2.40 19.70 -7.31
C ARG A 11 3.04 18.35 -7.04
N ALA A 12 4.32 18.32 -6.65
CA ALA A 12 5.02 17.09 -6.32
C ALA A 12 4.39 16.38 -5.11
N THR A 13 4.06 17.15 -4.07
CA THR A 13 3.35 16.67 -2.87
C THR A 13 1.99 16.08 -3.24
N ALA A 14 1.20 16.79 -4.05
CA ALA A 14 -0.11 16.32 -4.49
C ALA A 14 -0.01 15.04 -5.32
N ALA A 15 0.97 14.94 -6.23
CA ALA A 15 1.18 13.75 -7.05
C ALA A 15 1.56 12.51 -6.20
N ARG A 16 2.45 12.68 -5.23
CA ARG A 16 2.85 11.60 -4.30
C ARG A 16 1.68 11.14 -3.42
N LEU A 17 0.89 12.08 -2.90
CA LEU A 17 -0.31 11.76 -2.13
C LEU A 17 -1.37 11.04 -2.99
N ALA A 18 -1.61 11.52 -4.21
CA ALA A 18 -2.56 10.89 -5.14
C ALA A 18 -2.13 9.46 -5.50
N HIS A 19 -0.83 9.24 -5.74
CA HIS A 19 -0.28 7.91 -5.99
C HIS A 19 -0.54 6.98 -4.80
N MET A 20 -0.30 7.44 -3.57
CA MET A 20 -0.60 6.67 -2.36
C MET A 20 -2.09 6.33 -2.24
N THR A 21 -2.98 7.32 -2.41
CA THR A 21 -4.43 7.11 -2.36
C THR A 21 -4.89 6.10 -3.41
N GLN A 22 -4.35 6.18 -4.62
CA GLN A 22 -4.68 5.25 -5.70
C GLN A 22 -4.19 3.83 -5.39
N ALA A 23 -2.97 3.67 -4.88
CA ALA A 23 -2.45 2.37 -4.47
C ALA A 23 -3.35 1.70 -3.41
N TYR A 24 -3.70 2.42 -2.35
CA TYR A 24 -4.60 1.90 -1.32
C TYR A 24 -6.00 1.60 -1.85
N ALA A 25 -6.56 2.46 -2.71
CA ALA A 25 -7.86 2.21 -3.32
C ALA A 25 -7.85 0.91 -4.13
N ILE A 26 -6.84 0.71 -4.99
CA ILE A 26 -6.70 -0.52 -5.79
C ILE A 26 -6.61 -1.74 -4.89
N ILE A 27 -5.77 -1.69 -3.85
CA ILE A 27 -5.60 -2.80 -2.91
C ILE A 27 -6.92 -3.13 -2.22
N ILE A 28 -7.64 -2.13 -1.72
CA ILE A 28 -8.93 -2.33 -1.03
C ILE A 28 -9.97 -2.94 -1.98
N PHE A 29 -10.17 -2.35 -3.16
CA PHE A 29 -11.16 -2.84 -4.11
C PHE A 29 -10.82 -4.25 -4.64
N ALA A 30 -9.54 -4.50 -4.92
CA ALA A 30 -9.09 -5.82 -5.35
C ALA A 30 -9.35 -6.88 -4.28
N ASN A 31 -9.03 -6.60 -3.01
CA ASN A 31 -9.28 -7.52 -1.89
C ASN A 31 -10.77 -7.77 -1.65
N ILE A 32 -11.62 -6.74 -1.76
CA ILE A 32 -13.07 -6.91 -1.62
C ILE A 32 -13.62 -7.78 -2.76
N ALA A 33 -13.21 -7.50 -4.00
CA ALA A 33 -13.64 -8.24 -5.17
C ALA A 33 -13.22 -9.70 -5.11
N THR A 34 -11.98 -10.00 -4.72
CA THR A 34 -11.53 -11.39 -4.57
C THR A 34 -12.22 -12.09 -3.43
N MET A 35 -12.43 -11.43 -2.28
CA MET A 35 -13.16 -12.05 -1.17
C MET A 35 -14.59 -12.40 -1.57
N PHE A 36 -15.28 -11.53 -2.32
CA PHE A 36 -16.60 -11.85 -2.87
C PHE A 36 -16.54 -13.04 -3.83
N ALA A 37 -15.57 -13.08 -4.74
CA ALA A 37 -15.41 -14.20 -5.68
C ALA A 37 -15.16 -15.53 -4.96
N ILE A 38 -14.34 -15.52 -3.90
CA ILE A 38 -14.07 -16.71 -3.07
C ILE A 38 -15.36 -17.18 -2.40
N LEU A 39 -16.07 -16.30 -1.69
CA LEU A 39 -17.27 -16.67 -0.95
C LEU A 39 -18.41 -17.14 -1.86
N ALA A 40 -18.56 -16.53 -3.04
CA ALA A 40 -19.63 -16.87 -3.97
C ALA A 40 -19.35 -18.14 -4.80
N TYR A 41 -18.09 -18.38 -5.18
CA TYR A 41 -17.77 -19.39 -6.21
C TYR A 41 -16.80 -20.48 -5.75
N ALA A 42 -15.99 -20.30 -4.70
CA ALA A 42 -14.96 -21.28 -4.37
C ALA A 42 -15.54 -22.66 -4.02
N SER A 43 -16.65 -22.72 -3.27
CA SER A 43 -17.27 -23.97 -2.81
C SER A 43 -17.80 -24.86 -3.94
N SER A 44 -18.20 -24.28 -5.07
CA SER A 44 -18.72 -25.00 -6.25
C SER A 44 -17.72 -25.08 -7.41
N ALA A 45 -16.58 -24.39 -7.31
CA ALA A 45 -15.55 -24.35 -8.34
C ALA A 45 -14.72 -25.64 -8.38
N GLY A 46 -14.41 -26.11 -9.59
CA GLY A 46 -13.43 -27.17 -9.81
C GLY A 46 -12.00 -26.75 -9.43
N LEU A 47 -11.11 -27.73 -9.27
CA LEU A 47 -9.74 -27.53 -8.79
C LEU A 47 -8.96 -26.47 -9.59
N ALA A 48 -9.05 -26.49 -10.92
CA ALA A 48 -8.36 -25.53 -11.78
C ALA A 48 -8.81 -24.07 -11.55
N ALA A 49 -10.11 -23.85 -11.31
CA ALA A 49 -10.64 -22.52 -11.03
C ALA A 49 -10.22 -22.02 -9.64
N ARG A 50 -10.16 -22.91 -8.64
CA ARG A 50 -9.62 -22.58 -7.31
C ARG A 50 -8.14 -22.19 -7.37
N PHE A 51 -7.32 -22.89 -8.16
CA PHE A 51 -5.93 -22.51 -8.40
C PHE A 51 -5.80 -21.15 -9.10
N ALA A 52 -6.62 -20.87 -10.10
CA ALA A 52 -6.63 -19.58 -10.76
C ALA A 52 -6.99 -18.44 -9.78
N LEU A 53 -7.99 -18.64 -8.92
CA LEU A 53 -8.33 -17.70 -7.84
C LEU A 53 -7.17 -17.50 -6.87
N ALA A 54 -6.50 -18.57 -6.44
CA ALA A 54 -5.35 -18.49 -5.55
C ALA A 54 -4.20 -17.68 -6.19
N MET A 55 -3.95 -17.87 -7.48
CA MET A 55 -2.94 -17.09 -8.22
C MET A 55 -3.30 -15.60 -8.30
N ILE A 56 -4.57 -15.26 -8.46
CA ILE A 56 -5.03 -13.86 -8.43
C ILE A 56 -4.78 -13.25 -7.05
N VAL A 57 -5.06 -13.97 -5.97
CA VAL A 57 -4.77 -13.50 -4.59
C VAL A 57 -3.28 -13.25 -4.41
N VAL A 58 -2.41 -14.15 -4.87
CA VAL A 58 -0.95 -13.97 -4.82
C VAL A 58 -0.50 -12.74 -5.62
N ALA A 59 -1.08 -12.51 -6.80
CA ALA A 59 -0.77 -11.34 -7.61
C ALA A 59 -1.18 -10.03 -6.91
N ILE A 60 -2.35 -10.01 -6.26
CA ILE A 60 -2.81 -8.86 -5.48
C ILE A 60 -1.93 -8.63 -4.25
N MET A 61 -1.47 -9.68 -3.57
CA MET A 61 -0.51 -9.55 -2.48
C MET A 61 0.80 -8.93 -2.96
N ALA A 62 1.37 -9.46 -4.05
CA ALA A 62 2.63 -8.96 -4.60
C ALA A 62 2.51 -7.49 -5.02
N TYR A 63 1.46 -7.16 -5.77
CA TYR A 63 1.16 -5.78 -6.14
C TYR A 63 0.97 -4.90 -4.91
N GLY A 64 0.17 -5.34 -3.94
CA GLY A 64 -0.16 -4.56 -2.75
C GLY A 64 1.06 -4.25 -1.90
N VAL A 65 1.98 -5.21 -1.72
CA VAL A 65 3.24 -5.00 -1.02
C VAL A 65 4.12 -4.00 -1.77
N LEU A 66 4.32 -4.20 -3.08
CA LEU A 66 5.20 -3.35 -3.89
C LEU A 66 4.68 -1.92 -4.02
N ALA A 67 3.39 -1.75 -4.33
CA ALA A 67 2.75 -0.45 -4.50
C ALA A 67 2.73 0.34 -3.17
N THR A 68 2.37 -0.33 -2.06
CA THR A 68 2.37 0.28 -0.73
C THR A 68 3.77 0.71 -0.32
N LYS A 69 4.77 -0.17 -0.51
CA LYS A 69 6.16 0.15 -0.21
C LYS A 69 6.64 1.35 -1.02
N SER A 70 6.40 1.36 -2.34
CA SER A 70 6.78 2.48 -3.20
C SER A 70 6.16 3.80 -2.73
N ALA A 71 4.86 3.81 -2.42
CA ALA A 71 4.18 5.01 -1.98
C ALA A 71 4.66 5.52 -0.62
N LEU A 72 4.98 4.62 0.31
CA LEU A 72 5.50 4.99 1.63
C LEU A 72 6.98 5.42 1.59
N ASP A 73 7.79 4.81 0.72
CA ASP A 73 9.17 5.26 0.47
C ASP A 73 9.16 6.70 -0.10
N ASP A 74 8.22 7.02 -1.01
CA ASP A 74 8.02 8.39 -1.53
C ASP A 74 7.63 9.39 -0.42
N LEU A 75 6.74 8.99 0.49
CA LEU A 75 6.37 9.82 1.65
C LEU A 75 7.54 10.00 2.62
N GLN A 76 8.35 8.97 2.82
CA GLN A 76 9.54 9.07 3.67
C GLN A 76 10.56 10.05 3.04
N ALA A 77 10.74 10.03 1.72
CA ALA A 77 11.56 11.01 1.04
C ALA A 77 11.03 12.44 1.24
N MET A 78 9.71 12.66 1.08
CA MET A 78 9.07 13.96 1.36
C MET A 78 9.30 14.41 2.80
N LEU A 79 9.18 13.50 3.76
CA LEU A 79 9.36 13.80 5.16
C LEU A 79 10.80 14.24 5.44
N ASN A 80 11.77 13.54 4.86
CA ASN A 80 13.19 13.88 5.01
C ASN A 80 13.49 15.26 4.40
N ASP A 81 12.98 15.54 3.20
CA ASP A 81 13.13 16.84 2.53
C ASP A 81 12.54 17.96 3.41
N ALA A 82 11.33 17.76 3.95
CA ALA A 82 10.68 18.73 4.84
C ALA A 82 11.44 18.92 6.16
N VAL A 83 11.96 17.84 6.74
CA VAL A 83 12.77 17.91 7.97
C VAL A 83 14.04 18.73 7.75
N GLU A 84 14.68 18.60 6.58
CA GLU A 84 15.86 19.38 6.21
C GLU A 84 15.52 20.87 6.07
N ASP A 85 14.46 21.19 5.33
CA ASP A 85 13.99 22.55 5.10
C ASP A 85 13.55 23.26 6.40
N PHE A 86 13.02 22.51 7.38
CA PHE A 86 12.50 23.03 8.66
C PHE A 86 13.39 22.72 9.87
N SER A 87 14.66 22.37 9.65
CA SER A 87 15.61 21.83 10.64
C SER A 87 15.85 22.70 11.90
N GLY A 88 15.49 23.98 11.88
CA GLY A 88 15.57 24.90 13.02
C GLY A 88 14.25 25.16 13.76
N SER A 89 13.15 24.52 13.37
CA SER A 89 11.81 24.80 13.91
C SER A 89 11.26 23.66 14.79
N SER A 90 10.34 24.01 15.70
CA SER A 90 9.57 23.02 16.47
C SER A 90 8.74 22.09 15.58
N PHE A 91 8.37 22.56 14.39
CA PHE A 91 7.67 21.77 13.37
C PHE A 91 8.57 20.67 12.81
N GLY A 92 9.81 20.99 12.39
CA GLY A 92 10.79 20.00 11.94
C GLY A 92 11.12 18.96 13.01
N ALA A 93 11.17 19.36 14.29
CA ALA A 93 11.36 18.43 15.41
C ALA A 93 10.21 17.42 15.56
N ARG A 94 8.95 17.81 15.28
CA ARG A 94 7.80 16.90 15.28
C ARG A 94 7.80 15.98 14.07
N LEU A 95 8.18 16.47 12.89
CA LEU A 95 8.26 15.66 11.67
C LEU A 95 9.24 14.49 11.83
N LYS A 96 10.38 14.70 12.49
CA LYS A 96 11.36 13.64 12.80
C LYS A 96 10.79 12.49 13.65
N GLN A 97 9.71 12.72 14.38
CA GLN A 97 9.12 11.71 15.27
C GLN A 97 8.18 10.74 14.54
N ILE A 98 7.84 11.00 13.27
CA ILE A 98 6.91 10.15 12.52
C ILE A 98 7.61 8.81 12.20
N PRO A 99 7.14 7.66 12.75
CA PRO A 99 7.81 6.38 12.58
C PRO A 99 7.43 5.73 11.24
N MET A 100 7.89 6.29 10.12
CA MET A 100 7.55 5.80 8.77
C MET A 100 7.85 4.31 8.58
N VAL A 101 8.97 3.82 9.12
CA VAL A 101 9.35 2.39 9.05
C VAL A 101 8.28 1.49 9.68
N LEU A 102 7.69 1.92 10.80
CA LEU A 102 6.64 1.17 11.47
C LEU A 102 5.36 1.14 10.62
N TYR A 103 4.97 2.28 10.04
CA TYR A 103 3.81 2.36 9.15
C TYR A 103 3.99 1.49 7.89
N THR A 104 5.19 1.48 7.30
CA THR A 104 5.53 0.60 6.18
C THR A 104 5.45 -0.87 6.56
N GLY A 105 6.08 -1.26 7.68
CA GLY A 105 6.02 -2.63 8.17
C GLY A 105 4.58 -3.08 8.45
N ALA A 106 3.80 -2.27 9.16
CA ALA A 106 2.41 -2.57 9.48
C ALA A 106 1.54 -2.71 8.22
N SER A 107 1.72 -1.84 7.22
CA SER A 107 0.94 -1.90 5.98
C SER A 107 1.26 -3.16 5.16
N ILE A 108 2.54 -3.53 5.07
CA ILE A 108 2.96 -4.77 4.39
C ILE A 108 2.38 -5.99 5.11
N ILE A 109 2.49 -6.05 6.44
CA ILE A 109 1.94 -7.15 7.25
C ILE A 109 0.43 -7.26 7.03
N LEU A 110 -0.29 -6.15 7.00
CA LEU A 110 -1.74 -6.16 6.78
C LEU A 110 -2.10 -6.73 5.40
N VAL A 111 -1.41 -6.30 4.34
CA VAL A 111 -1.61 -6.83 2.98
C VAL A 111 -1.33 -8.34 2.93
N LEU A 112 -0.25 -8.78 3.55
CA LEU A 112 0.11 -10.20 3.60
C LEU A 112 -0.93 -11.00 4.39
N ALA A 113 -1.39 -10.49 5.53
CA ALA A 113 -2.40 -11.15 6.36
C ALA A 113 -3.71 -11.32 5.58
N MET A 114 -4.19 -10.28 4.89
CA MET A 114 -5.40 -10.37 4.06
C MET A 114 -5.27 -11.44 2.98
N GLY A 115 -4.16 -11.48 2.27
CA GLY A 115 -3.93 -12.46 1.22
C GLY A 115 -3.80 -13.89 1.74
N VAL A 116 -3.08 -14.11 2.85
CA VAL A 116 -2.98 -15.43 3.50
C VAL A 116 -4.36 -15.90 3.97
N THR A 117 -5.19 -15.02 4.54
CA THR A 117 -6.57 -15.36 4.92
C THR A 117 -7.41 -15.76 3.70
N GLN A 118 -7.29 -15.06 2.58
CA GLN A 118 -8.02 -15.42 1.35
C GLN A 118 -7.53 -16.74 0.76
N LEU A 119 -6.22 -17.01 0.76
CA LEU A 119 -5.66 -18.29 0.33
C LEU A 119 -6.18 -19.44 1.20
N TRP A 120 -6.19 -19.24 2.52
CA TRP A 120 -6.76 -20.21 3.46
C TRP A 120 -8.24 -20.47 3.15
N ALA A 121 -9.03 -19.42 2.92
CA ALA A 121 -10.45 -19.54 2.58
C ALA A 121 -10.68 -20.35 1.30
N ILE A 122 -9.85 -20.17 0.27
CA ILE A 122 -9.91 -20.95 -0.98
C ILE A 122 -9.63 -22.45 -0.73
N ILE A 123 -8.62 -22.75 0.10
CA ILE A 123 -8.22 -24.14 0.40
C ILE A 123 -9.27 -24.83 1.27
N SER A 124 -9.93 -24.09 2.16
CA SER A 124 -10.95 -24.63 3.07
C SER A 124 -12.36 -24.75 2.47
N ALA A 125 -12.61 -24.09 1.33
CA ALA A 125 -13.89 -24.14 0.62
C ALA A 125 -14.08 -25.46 -0.13
#